data_AF-A0A5N5TA66-F1
#
_entry.id   AF-A0A5N5TA66-F1
#
_cell.length_a   1.000
_cell.length_b   1.000
_cell.length_c   1.000
_cell.angle_alpha   90.00
_cell.angle_beta   90.00
_cell.angle_gamma   90.00
#
_symmetry.space_group_name_H-M   'P 1'
#
loop_
_entity.id
_entity.type
_entity.pdbx_description
1 polymer ?
#
loop_
_entity_poly.entity_id
_entity_poly.type
_entity_poly.pdbx_seq_one_letter_code
_entity_poly.pdbx_strand_id
1 'polypeptide(L)'
;MFSTSANFIPFSLNLFLLTYILPYCNKIHFHLFKKPDKLLETKSTEILPPRLHTRSHSQPLLQQQEIRLLELEGKEREYHLHLDQLHVDIKLKEAIIENLTEDGSRYRERIEELEEEIKNLEEEIKQGEKIEELEELVVVVKQKNERIEELEEALRQSVRIAADLEMEKKDEEERRREITGKLEELEERMENAKISQSVKCPTCCPLRNQLEEVEKRLQSLLLERKQHLEELFDLKHEALTSALSEKDAHIALLEMSGAKTARTAQEISNLAAERTRLNERIKKQSEERVKLLQNFSKI
;
A
#
# COMPACT_ATOMS: atom_id res chain seq x y z
N MET A 1 -31.44 21.81 -0.19
CA MET A 1 -32.19 21.73 -1.45
C MET A 1 -32.45 20.27 -1.73
N PHE A 2 -33.65 19.79 -1.37
CA PHE A 2 -34.15 18.45 -1.66
C PHE A 2 -35.19 18.59 -2.77
N SER A 3 -35.08 17.79 -3.83
CA SER A 3 -36.15 17.53 -4.80
C SER A 3 -35.81 16.19 -5.45
N THR A 4 -36.28 15.03 -4.98
CA THR A 4 -37.60 14.41 -5.20
C THR A 4 -38.10 14.50 -6.63
N SER A 5 -38.01 13.38 -7.36
CA SER A 5 -38.96 13.00 -8.40
C SER A 5 -39.23 11.50 -8.28
N ALA A 6 -40.36 11.18 -7.63
CA ALA A 6 -41.02 9.89 -7.71
C ALA A 6 -41.78 9.81 -9.05
N ASN A 7 -41.82 8.63 -9.67
CA ASN A 7 -42.96 8.23 -10.49
C ASN A 7 -43.04 6.69 -10.62
N PHE A 8 -43.99 6.16 -9.86
CA PHE A 8 -44.99 5.13 -10.16
C PHE A 8 -44.66 3.91 -11.05
N ILE A 9 -44.88 2.76 -10.41
CA ILE A 9 -45.07 1.38 -10.88
C ILE A 9 -46.45 1.26 -11.57
N PRO A 10 -46.68 0.28 -12.47
CA PRO A 10 -47.50 -0.84 -12.02
C PRO A 10 -47.00 -2.22 -12.47
N PHE A 11 -47.14 -3.16 -11.54
CA PHE A 11 -47.59 -4.55 -11.69
C PHE A 11 -47.49 -5.23 -13.07
N SER A 12 -46.71 -6.30 -13.13
CA SER A 12 -47.25 -7.63 -13.45
C SER A 12 -46.28 -8.74 -13.02
N LEU A 13 -46.74 -9.59 -12.11
CA LEU A 13 -46.19 -10.92 -11.89
C LEU A 13 -46.32 -11.74 -13.20
N ASN A 14 -45.29 -12.47 -13.61
CA ASN A 14 -45.31 -13.93 -13.44
C ASN A 14 -44.04 -14.62 -13.95
N LEU A 15 -43.68 -15.57 -13.11
CA LEU A 15 -42.78 -16.70 -13.23
C LEU A 15 -43.10 -17.58 -14.46
N PHE A 16 -42.11 -18.39 -14.86
CA PHE A 16 -42.13 -19.59 -15.71
C PHE A 16 -41.61 -19.49 -17.16
N LEU A 17 -40.35 -19.94 -17.28
CA LEU A 17 -39.87 -21.05 -18.13
C LEU A 17 -40.39 -21.18 -19.57
N LEU A 18 -39.41 -21.12 -20.47
CA LEU A 18 -39.34 -21.82 -21.75
C LEU A 18 -39.84 -23.27 -21.66
N THR A 19 -40.83 -23.61 -22.46
CA THR A 19 -40.96 -24.96 -23.05
C THR A 19 -41.66 -24.88 -24.40
N TYR A 20 -41.06 -25.61 -25.33
CA TYR A 20 -41.49 -25.93 -26.68
C TYR A 20 -42.77 -26.79 -26.72
N ILE A 21 -43.27 -26.95 -27.96
CA ILE A 21 -44.06 -28.07 -28.53
C ILE A 21 -45.51 -27.71 -28.89
N LEU A 22 -45.71 -27.58 -30.22
CA LEU A 22 -46.96 -27.70 -30.95
C LEU A 22 -47.57 -29.10 -30.80
N PRO A 23 -48.91 -29.21 -30.80
CA PRO A 23 -49.55 -30.37 -31.42
C PRO A 23 -50.61 -29.97 -32.46
N TYR A 24 -50.53 -30.68 -33.60
CA TYR A 24 -51.57 -30.79 -34.61
C TYR A 24 -52.80 -31.53 -34.06
N CYS A 25 -54.00 -31.10 -34.46
CA CYS A 25 -55.22 -31.90 -34.33
C CYS A 25 -55.96 -31.99 -35.68
N ASN A 26 -56.34 -33.22 -35.99
CA ASN A 26 -56.95 -33.73 -37.21
C ASN A 26 -58.27 -33.03 -37.61
N LYS A 27 -58.49 -32.94 -38.93
CA LYS A 27 -59.85 -32.94 -39.49
C LYS A 27 -59.88 -33.73 -40.80
N ILE A 28 -60.47 -34.91 -40.71
CA ILE A 28 -60.86 -35.78 -41.82
C ILE A 28 -62.00 -35.10 -42.58
N HIS A 29 -61.95 -35.10 -43.91
CA HIS A 29 -63.13 -34.88 -44.76
C HIS A 29 -63.20 -35.97 -45.84
N PHE A 30 -64.30 -36.72 -45.79
CA PHE A 30 -64.75 -37.69 -46.79
C PHE A 30 -65.53 -36.99 -47.91
N HIS A 31 -65.36 -37.44 -49.16
CA HIS A 31 -66.35 -37.39 -50.25
C HIS A 31 -65.99 -38.56 -51.21
N LEU A 32 -66.73 -39.67 -51.21
CA LEU A 32 -67.95 -40.00 -51.98
C LEU A 32 -67.78 -40.13 -53.52
N PHE A 33 -68.04 -41.38 -53.97
CA PHE A 33 -68.71 -41.80 -55.21
C PHE A 33 -68.03 -41.71 -56.60
N LYS A 34 -67.79 -42.90 -57.19
CA LYS A 34 -68.54 -43.37 -58.38
C LYS A 34 -68.56 -44.90 -58.48
N LYS A 35 -69.75 -45.43 -58.74
CA LYS A 35 -70.13 -46.85 -58.95
C LYS A 35 -70.05 -47.23 -60.46
N PRO A 36 -70.31 -48.50 -60.83
CA PRO A 36 -69.69 -49.22 -61.96
C PRO A 36 -70.66 -49.53 -63.12
N ASP A 37 -70.18 -50.30 -64.10
CA ASP A 37 -70.93 -51.01 -65.15
C ASP A 37 -69.95 -52.10 -65.71
N LYS A 38 -70.23 -53.38 -65.99
CA LYS A 38 -71.45 -54.20 -66.10
C LYS A 38 -71.11 -55.71 -65.96
N LEU A 39 -72.08 -56.46 -65.42
CA LEU A 39 -72.53 -57.85 -65.70
C LEU A 39 -71.49 -58.90 -66.18
N LEU A 40 -71.21 -60.00 -65.43
CA LEU A 40 -72.02 -61.24 -65.27
C LEU A 40 -72.54 -61.78 -66.62
N GLU A 41 -72.19 -62.97 -67.10
CA GLU A 41 -72.55 -64.26 -66.51
C GLU A 41 -71.90 -65.46 -67.24
N THR A 42 -71.41 -66.44 -66.47
CA THR A 42 -71.70 -67.92 -66.56
C THR A 42 -71.31 -68.70 -67.83
N LYS A 43 -71.14 -70.03 -67.86
CA LYS A 43 -70.89 -71.14 -66.93
C LYS A 43 -70.53 -72.37 -67.83
N SER A 44 -69.74 -73.29 -67.29
CA SER A 44 -69.83 -74.75 -67.41
C SER A 44 -69.64 -75.47 -68.77
N THR A 45 -68.72 -76.44 -68.68
CA THR A 45 -68.34 -77.54 -69.56
C THR A 45 -69.37 -78.67 -69.61
N GLU A 46 -69.56 -79.33 -70.76
CA GLU A 46 -69.85 -80.78 -70.84
C GLU A 46 -69.74 -81.34 -72.28
N ILE A 47 -69.31 -82.61 -72.39
CA ILE A 47 -69.18 -83.38 -73.62
C ILE A 47 -70.07 -84.65 -73.52
N LEU A 48 -70.71 -85.00 -74.65
CA LEU A 48 -71.22 -86.30 -75.16
C LEU A 48 -72.75 -86.62 -75.13
N PRO A 49 -73.30 -87.25 -76.20
CA PRO A 49 -74.73 -87.65 -76.36
C PRO A 49 -74.96 -89.17 -76.07
N PRO A 50 -76.14 -89.81 -76.31
CA PRO A 50 -77.56 -89.38 -76.37
C PRO A 50 -78.58 -90.21 -75.53
N ARG A 51 -79.82 -89.69 -75.43
CA ARG A 51 -81.18 -90.30 -75.32
C ARG A 51 -81.72 -91.00 -74.02
N LEU A 52 -82.91 -90.49 -73.63
CA LEU A 52 -84.16 -91.09 -73.08
C LEU A 52 -84.27 -91.62 -71.61
N HIS A 53 -85.00 -90.81 -70.81
CA HIS A 53 -86.15 -91.09 -69.89
C HIS A 53 -86.09 -91.94 -68.59
N THR A 54 -86.70 -91.31 -67.55
CA THR A 54 -87.49 -91.79 -66.38
C THR A 54 -86.87 -92.19 -65.01
N ARG A 55 -87.01 -91.27 -64.04
CA ARG A 55 -87.67 -91.28 -62.68
C ARG A 55 -87.34 -92.37 -61.59
N SER A 56 -86.86 -91.95 -60.41
CA SER A 56 -87.60 -91.81 -59.10
C SER A 56 -86.78 -91.97 -57.78
N HIS A 57 -87.08 -91.07 -56.81
CA HIS A 57 -87.11 -91.11 -55.32
C HIS A 57 -85.91 -91.50 -54.41
N SER A 58 -85.25 -90.50 -53.79
CA SER A 58 -84.44 -90.57 -52.53
C SER A 58 -84.19 -89.19 -51.85
N GLN A 59 -85.22 -88.35 -51.67
CA GLN A 59 -85.08 -86.88 -51.48
C GLN A 59 -84.77 -86.27 -50.07
N PRO A 60 -85.05 -86.86 -48.89
CA PRO A 60 -84.96 -86.07 -47.63
C PRO A 60 -83.57 -85.97 -46.98
N LEU A 61 -82.64 -86.91 -47.22
CA LEU A 61 -81.31 -86.95 -46.57
C LEU A 61 -80.26 -86.08 -47.28
N LEU A 62 -80.38 -85.99 -48.61
CA LEU A 62 -79.57 -85.11 -49.46
C LEU A 62 -79.79 -83.63 -49.12
N GLN A 63 -81.04 -83.25 -48.84
CA GLN A 63 -81.42 -81.88 -48.53
C GLN A 63 -80.80 -81.36 -47.22
N GLN A 64 -80.62 -82.23 -46.22
CA GLN A 64 -80.00 -81.86 -44.94
C GLN A 64 -78.46 -81.77 -44.99
N GLN A 65 -77.82 -82.51 -45.90
CA GLN A 65 -76.39 -82.36 -46.18
C GLN A 65 -76.11 -81.08 -46.98
N GLU A 66 -77.00 -80.72 -47.91
CA GLU A 66 -76.90 -79.50 -48.72
C GLU A 66 -77.00 -78.21 -47.87
N ILE A 67 -77.89 -78.19 -46.86
CA ILE A 67 -78.00 -77.06 -45.91
C ILE A 67 -76.71 -76.88 -45.08
N ARG A 68 -76.10 -77.98 -44.60
CA ARG A 68 -74.84 -77.92 -43.84
C ARG A 68 -73.66 -77.46 -44.70
N LEU A 69 -73.63 -77.86 -45.96
CA LEU A 69 -72.65 -77.38 -46.93
C LEU A 69 -72.78 -75.87 -47.14
N LEU A 70 -74.00 -75.37 -47.33
CA LEU A 70 -74.26 -73.93 -47.45
C LEU A 70 -73.90 -73.13 -46.19
N GLU A 71 -74.11 -73.69 -44.99
CA GLU A 71 -73.68 -73.06 -43.73
C GLU A 71 -72.15 -73.00 -43.61
N LEU A 72 -71.45 -74.06 -44.02
CA LEU A 72 -69.99 -74.09 -44.04
C LEU A 72 -69.40 -73.15 -45.09
N GLU A 73 -69.98 -73.09 -46.29
CA GLU A 73 -69.62 -72.11 -47.32
C GLU A 73 -69.90 -70.67 -46.86
N GLY A 74 -70.98 -70.45 -46.10
CA GLY A 74 -71.28 -69.16 -45.47
C GLY A 74 -70.19 -68.74 -44.48
N LYS A 75 -69.77 -69.67 -43.62
CA LYS A 75 -68.66 -69.45 -42.68
C LYS A 75 -67.32 -69.25 -43.39
N GLU A 76 -67.05 -69.98 -44.46
CA GLU A 76 -65.85 -69.81 -45.28
C GLU A 76 -65.78 -68.40 -45.88
N ARG A 77 -66.90 -67.90 -46.44
CA ARG A 77 -66.98 -66.52 -46.95
C ARG A 77 -66.81 -65.49 -45.84
N GLU A 78 -67.36 -65.74 -44.65
CA GLU A 78 -67.18 -64.87 -43.47
C GLU A 78 -65.71 -64.82 -43.02
N TYR A 79 -65.02 -65.96 -42.96
CA TYR A 79 -63.59 -66.02 -42.68
C TYR A 79 -62.75 -65.32 -43.74
N HIS A 80 -63.10 -65.46 -45.03
CA HIS A 80 -62.43 -64.74 -46.11
C HIS A 80 -62.57 -63.22 -45.98
N LEU A 81 -63.78 -62.74 -45.71
CA LEU A 81 -64.02 -61.31 -45.48
C LEU A 81 -63.22 -60.79 -44.26
N HIS A 82 -63.12 -61.61 -43.21
CA HIS A 82 -62.33 -61.26 -42.02
C HIS A 82 -60.83 -61.22 -42.32
N LEU A 83 -60.31 -62.16 -43.11
CA LEU A 83 -58.92 -62.17 -43.57
C LEU A 83 -58.60 -60.96 -44.45
N ASP A 84 -59.50 -60.59 -45.36
CA ASP A 84 -59.33 -59.41 -46.21
C ASP A 84 -59.32 -58.12 -45.36
N GLN A 85 -60.20 -58.03 -44.36
CA GLN A 85 -60.20 -56.91 -43.41
C GLN A 85 -58.89 -56.84 -42.61
N LEU A 86 -58.43 -57.97 -42.08
CA LEU A 86 -57.15 -58.04 -41.37
C LEU A 86 -55.98 -57.67 -42.28
N HIS A 87 -56.03 -58.05 -43.56
CA HIS A 87 -54.98 -57.71 -44.52
C HIS A 87 -54.91 -56.20 -44.80
N VAL A 88 -56.08 -55.54 -44.92
CA VAL A 88 -56.15 -54.08 -45.03
C VAL A 88 -55.63 -53.40 -43.76
N ASP A 89 -56.03 -53.90 -42.58
CA ASP A 89 -55.59 -53.35 -41.30
C ASP A 89 -54.08 -53.50 -41.08
N ILE A 90 -53.50 -54.64 -41.48
CA ILE A 90 -52.04 -54.87 -41.44
C ILE A 90 -51.33 -53.85 -42.32
N LYS A 91 -51.76 -53.66 -43.58
CA LYS A 91 -51.17 -52.68 -44.50
C LYS A 91 -51.24 -51.26 -43.96
N LEU A 92 -52.37 -50.88 -43.34
CA LEU A 92 -52.50 -49.57 -42.70
C LEU A 92 -51.53 -49.41 -41.52
N LYS A 93 -51.37 -50.45 -40.68
CA LYS A 93 -50.43 -50.43 -39.56
C LYS A 93 -48.97 -50.42 -40.02
N GLU A 94 -48.63 -51.15 -41.07
CA GLU A 94 -47.29 -51.14 -41.68
C GLU A 94 -46.92 -49.75 -42.18
N ALA A 95 -47.84 -49.07 -42.89
CA ALA A 95 -47.63 -47.69 -43.33
C ALA A 95 -47.46 -46.72 -42.14
N ILE A 96 -48.21 -46.89 -41.05
CA ILE A 96 -48.04 -46.08 -39.84
C ILE A 96 -46.67 -46.33 -39.19
N ILE A 97 -46.24 -47.59 -39.09
CA ILE A 97 -44.93 -47.96 -38.54
C ILE A 97 -43.81 -47.35 -39.37
N GLU A 98 -43.91 -47.40 -40.70
CA GLU A 98 -42.93 -46.81 -41.62
C GLU A 98 -42.79 -45.30 -41.41
N ASN A 99 -43.91 -44.56 -41.37
CA ASN A 99 -43.90 -43.12 -41.11
C ASN A 99 -43.30 -42.78 -39.72
N LEU A 100 -43.70 -43.50 -38.67
CA LEU A 100 -43.14 -43.28 -37.32
C LEU A 100 -41.65 -43.62 -37.24
N THR A 101 -41.19 -44.58 -38.04
CA THR A 101 -39.77 -44.95 -38.13
C THR A 101 -38.98 -43.85 -38.83
N GLU A 102 -39.53 -43.27 -39.90
CA GLU A 102 -38.93 -42.13 -40.60
C GLU A 102 -38.88 -40.88 -39.71
N ASP A 103 -39.98 -40.54 -39.04
CA ASP A 103 -40.03 -39.45 -38.05
C ASP A 103 -39.00 -39.68 -36.94
N GLY A 104 -38.91 -40.91 -36.42
CA GLY A 104 -37.91 -41.29 -35.44
C GLY A 104 -36.47 -41.11 -35.94
N SER A 105 -36.21 -41.32 -37.23
CA SER A 105 -34.90 -41.04 -37.84
C SER A 105 -34.62 -39.55 -37.90
N ARG A 106 -35.60 -38.75 -38.33
CA ARG A 106 -35.47 -37.28 -38.40
C ARG A 106 -35.20 -36.66 -37.03
N TYR A 107 -35.86 -37.14 -35.98
CA TYR A 107 -35.60 -36.66 -34.62
C TYR A 107 -34.20 -37.05 -34.12
N ARG A 108 -33.69 -38.24 -34.47
CA ARG A 108 -32.33 -38.65 -34.12
C ARG A 108 -31.28 -37.76 -34.80
N GLU A 109 -31.41 -37.54 -36.11
CA GLU A 109 -30.54 -36.63 -36.86
C GLU A 109 -30.56 -35.21 -36.26
N ARG A 110 -31.75 -34.70 -35.90
CA ARG A 110 -31.86 -33.38 -35.27
C ARG A 110 -31.21 -33.31 -33.88
N ILE A 111 -31.25 -34.40 -33.12
CA ILE A 111 -30.56 -34.48 -31.82
C ILE A 111 -29.06 -34.47 -32.03
N GLU A 112 -28.54 -35.23 -32.99
CA GLU A 112 -27.11 -35.27 -33.31
C GLU A 112 -26.59 -33.88 -33.74
N GLU A 113 -27.33 -33.17 -34.60
CA GLU A 113 -26.99 -31.78 -34.99
C GLU A 113 -26.91 -30.83 -33.78
N LEU A 114 -27.88 -30.90 -32.87
CA LEU A 114 -27.91 -30.05 -31.67
C LEU A 114 -26.80 -30.40 -30.69
N GLU A 115 -26.45 -31.68 -30.56
CA GLU A 115 -25.33 -32.12 -29.73
C GLU A 115 -23.99 -31.60 -30.27
N GLU A 116 -23.79 -31.59 -31.59
CA GLU A 116 -22.62 -30.97 -32.21
C GLU A 116 -22.58 -29.45 -32.00
N GLU A 117 -23.72 -28.76 -32.15
CA GLU A 117 -23.82 -27.32 -31.93
C GLU A 117 -23.51 -26.95 -30.46
N ILE A 118 -24.05 -27.70 -29.50
CA ILE A 118 -23.74 -27.52 -28.07
C ILE A 118 -22.24 -27.71 -27.83
N LYS A 119 -21.65 -28.76 -28.39
CA LYS A 119 -20.22 -29.05 -28.20
C LYS A 119 -19.33 -27.93 -28.75
N ASN A 120 -19.65 -27.39 -29.92
CA ASN A 120 -18.91 -26.28 -30.51
C ASN A 120 -19.00 -25.02 -29.63
N LEU A 121 -20.19 -24.69 -29.14
CA LEU A 121 -20.39 -23.56 -28.23
C LEU A 121 -19.64 -23.74 -26.91
N GLU A 122 -19.59 -24.95 -26.35
CA GLU A 122 -18.81 -25.26 -25.15
C GLU A 122 -17.29 -25.08 -25.38
N GLU A 123 -16.79 -25.46 -26.56
CA GLU A 123 -15.38 -25.26 -26.93
C GLU A 123 -15.06 -23.77 -27.13
N GLU A 124 -15.94 -22.99 -27.78
CA GLU A 124 -15.79 -21.54 -27.94
C GLU A 124 -15.79 -20.81 -26.58
N ILE A 125 -16.64 -21.22 -25.64
CA ILE A 125 -16.66 -20.65 -24.29
C ILE A 125 -15.36 -20.99 -23.54
N LYS A 126 -14.86 -22.22 -23.66
CA LYS A 126 -13.59 -22.65 -23.01
C LYS A 126 -12.37 -21.94 -23.59
N GLN A 127 -12.38 -21.64 -24.88
CA GLN A 127 -11.30 -20.90 -25.56
C GLN A 127 -11.41 -19.39 -25.38
N GLY A 128 -12.43 -18.90 -24.66
CA GLY A 128 -12.62 -17.48 -24.39
C GLY A 128 -11.53 -16.91 -23.47
N GLU A 129 -10.32 -16.66 -24.00
CA GLU A 129 -9.18 -15.98 -23.32
C GLU A 129 -9.60 -14.67 -22.63
N LYS A 130 -10.64 -14.01 -23.17
CA LYS A 130 -11.23 -12.78 -22.62
C LYS A 130 -11.75 -12.94 -21.19
N ILE A 131 -12.16 -14.14 -20.76
CA ILE A 131 -12.65 -14.37 -19.39
C ILE A 131 -11.47 -14.33 -18.42
N GLU A 132 -10.35 -14.99 -18.76
CA GLU A 132 -9.14 -15.02 -17.93
C GLU A 132 -8.52 -13.62 -17.82
N GLU A 133 -8.43 -12.87 -18.93
CA GLU A 133 -7.97 -11.47 -18.93
C GLU A 133 -8.85 -10.55 -18.05
N LEU A 134 -10.17 -10.75 -18.07
CA LEU A 134 -11.10 -10.00 -17.23
C LEU A 134 -10.91 -10.33 -15.74
N GLU A 135 -10.69 -11.60 -15.40
CA GLU A 135 -10.40 -12.03 -14.03
C GLU A 135 -9.09 -11.42 -13.51
N GLU A 136 -8.02 -11.43 -14.32
CA GLU A 136 -6.75 -10.80 -13.97
C GLU A 136 -6.92 -9.28 -13.79
N LEU A 137 -7.65 -8.62 -14.70
CA LEU A 137 -7.91 -7.18 -14.60
C LEU A 137 -8.69 -6.84 -13.32
N VAL A 138 -9.65 -7.68 -12.90
CA VAL A 138 -10.38 -7.51 -11.63
C VAL A 138 -9.43 -7.57 -10.42
N VAL A 139 -8.46 -8.48 -10.42
CA VAL A 139 -7.44 -8.55 -9.35
C VAL A 139 -6.60 -7.27 -9.31
N VAL A 140 -6.10 -6.82 -10.47
CA VAL A 140 -5.30 -5.59 -10.56
C VAL A 140 -6.12 -4.36 -10.11
N VAL A 141 -7.39 -4.27 -10.49
CA VAL A 141 -8.28 -3.18 -10.05
C VAL A 141 -8.47 -3.19 -8.54
N LYS A 142 -8.65 -4.37 -7.92
CA LYS A 142 -8.74 -4.47 -6.45
C LYS A 142 -7.46 -3.98 -5.76
N GLN A 143 -6.30 -4.45 -6.20
CA GLN A 143 -5.01 -4.01 -5.65
C GLN A 143 -4.80 -2.51 -5.80
N LYS A 144 -5.17 -1.93 -6.95
CA LYS A 144 -5.09 -0.48 -7.16
C LYS A 144 -6.07 0.28 -6.26
N ASN A 145 -7.27 -0.23 -6.04
CA ASN A 145 -8.25 0.39 -5.15
C ASN A 145 -7.77 0.38 -3.69
N GLU A 146 -7.22 -0.75 -3.22
CA GLU A 146 -6.59 -0.84 -1.88
C GLU A 146 -5.45 0.18 -1.76
N ARG A 147 -4.60 0.28 -2.79
CA ARG A 147 -3.51 1.26 -2.80
C ARG A 147 -4.01 2.71 -2.80
N ILE A 148 -5.10 3.00 -3.52
CA ILE A 148 -5.73 4.32 -3.52
C ILE A 148 -6.25 4.65 -2.13
N GLU A 149 -6.93 3.71 -1.47
CA GLU A 149 -7.46 3.89 -0.11
C GLU A 149 -6.35 4.20 0.90
N GLU A 150 -5.22 3.48 0.85
CA GLU A 150 -4.05 3.77 1.67
C GLU A 150 -3.50 5.19 1.44
N LEU A 151 -3.40 5.61 0.18
CA LEU A 151 -2.90 6.94 -0.18
C LEU A 151 -3.87 8.04 0.24
N GLU A 152 -5.17 7.82 0.11
CA GLU A 152 -6.20 8.74 0.58
C GLU A 152 -6.14 8.90 2.11
N GLU A 153 -5.95 7.82 2.85
CA GLU A 153 -5.82 7.88 4.30
C GLU A 153 -4.52 8.59 4.72
N ALA A 154 -3.39 8.30 4.07
CA ALA A 154 -2.14 9.02 4.30
C ALA A 154 -2.27 10.53 3.99
N LEU A 155 -2.99 10.88 2.91
CA LEU A 155 -3.26 12.27 2.56
C LEU A 155 -4.14 12.96 3.60
N ARG A 156 -5.21 12.30 4.08
CA ARG A 156 -6.07 12.83 5.15
C ARG A 156 -5.26 13.08 6.42
N GLN A 157 -4.37 12.18 6.79
CA GLN A 157 -3.48 12.35 7.94
C GLN A 157 -2.51 13.51 7.72
N SER A 158 -1.89 13.61 6.54
CA SER A 158 -0.97 14.72 6.20
C SER A 158 -1.68 16.08 6.27
N VAL A 159 -2.91 16.19 5.78
CA VAL A 159 -3.70 17.43 5.85
C VAL A 159 -4.05 17.80 7.30
N ARG A 160 -4.41 16.82 8.14
CA ARG A 160 -4.66 17.08 9.57
C ARG A 160 -3.41 17.58 10.28
N ILE A 161 -2.28 16.90 10.08
CA ILE A 161 -0.99 17.32 10.66
C ILE A 161 -0.63 18.73 10.21
N ALA A 162 -0.81 19.05 8.92
CA ALA A 162 -0.53 20.39 8.41
C ALA A 162 -1.41 21.47 9.06
N ALA A 163 -2.70 21.18 9.28
CA ALA A 163 -3.61 22.09 9.96
C ALA A 163 -3.21 22.31 11.44
N ASP A 164 -2.87 21.24 12.16
CA ASP A 164 -2.43 21.32 13.56
C ASP A 164 -1.14 22.14 13.69
N LEU A 165 -0.17 21.90 12.79
CA LEU A 165 1.09 22.66 12.74
C LEU A 165 0.85 24.15 12.42
N GLU A 166 -0.09 24.46 11.54
CA GLU A 166 -0.42 25.86 11.22
C GLU A 166 -1.05 26.58 12.42
N MET A 167 -1.91 25.89 13.17
CA MET A 167 -2.47 26.42 14.42
C MET A 167 -1.39 26.66 15.47
N GLU A 168 -0.52 25.67 15.73
CA GLU A 168 0.58 25.80 16.69
C GLU A 168 1.55 26.93 16.29
N LYS A 169 1.85 27.06 15.00
CA LYS A 169 2.69 28.15 14.48
C LYS A 169 2.04 29.51 14.73
N LYS A 170 0.74 29.65 14.51
CA LYS A 170 0.01 30.89 14.78
C LYS A 170 0.04 31.26 16.26
N ASP A 171 -0.14 30.28 17.14
CA ASP A 171 -0.08 30.48 18.60
C ASP A 171 1.33 30.89 19.05
N GLU A 172 2.38 30.28 18.47
CA GLU A 172 3.77 30.64 18.71
C GLU A 172 4.09 32.07 18.21
N GLU A 173 3.58 32.45 17.03
CA GLU A 173 3.72 33.81 16.49
C GLU A 173 3.01 34.86 17.36
N GLU A 174 1.87 34.52 17.96
CA GLU A 174 1.19 35.39 18.91
C GLU A 174 1.96 35.54 20.22
N ARG A 175 2.44 34.42 20.80
CA ARG A 175 3.31 34.46 21.99
C ARG A 175 4.59 35.26 21.74
N ARG A 176 5.21 35.09 20.57
CA ARG A 176 6.40 35.87 20.18
C ARG A 176 6.08 37.35 20.07
N ARG A 177 4.96 37.74 19.45
CA ARG A 177 4.53 39.15 19.39
C ARG A 177 4.31 39.74 20.78
N GLU A 178 3.68 38.99 21.69
CA GLU A 178 3.48 39.44 23.07
C GLU A 178 4.81 39.65 23.81
N ILE A 179 5.74 38.70 23.69
CA ILE A 179 7.08 38.81 24.31
C ILE A 179 7.84 40.00 23.73
N THR A 180 7.84 40.16 22.41
CA THR A 180 8.51 41.29 21.75
C THR A 180 7.92 42.62 22.21
N GLY A 181 6.59 42.75 22.28
CA GLY A 181 5.96 43.97 22.80
C GLY A 181 6.33 44.28 24.26
N LYS A 182 6.40 43.26 25.12
CA LYS A 182 6.87 43.44 26.52
C LYS A 182 8.34 43.84 26.60
N LEU A 183 9.18 43.33 25.72
CA LEU A 183 10.59 43.72 25.66
C LEU A 183 10.73 45.18 25.25
N GLU A 184 10.03 45.61 24.20
CA GLU A 184 10.03 47.01 23.76
C GLU A 184 9.57 47.96 24.89
N GLU A 185 8.50 47.62 25.60
CA GLU A 185 8.01 48.40 26.75
C GLU A 185 9.04 48.47 27.90
N LEU A 186 9.74 47.36 28.18
CA LEU A 186 10.77 47.32 29.21
C LEU A 186 12.02 48.11 28.80
N GLU A 187 12.42 48.06 27.53
CA GLU A 187 13.53 48.84 26.98
C GLU A 187 13.23 50.34 27.08
N GLU A 188 12.02 50.75 26.71
CA GLU A 188 11.58 52.14 26.84
C GLU A 188 11.60 52.59 28.31
N ARG A 189 11.06 51.77 29.23
CA ARG A 189 11.12 52.05 30.67
C ARG A 189 12.54 52.17 31.20
N MET A 190 13.44 51.29 30.75
CA MET A 190 14.84 51.31 31.16
C MET A 190 15.54 52.58 30.67
N GLU A 191 15.30 52.98 29.42
CA GLU A 191 15.88 54.20 28.87
C GLU A 191 15.35 55.44 29.59
N ASN A 192 14.04 55.52 29.81
CA ASN A 192 13.42 56.58 30.60
C ASN A 192 13.96 56.63 32.03
N ALA A 193 14.22 55.47 32.65
CA ALA A 193 14.84 55.40 33.98
C ALA A 193 16.29 55.90 33.97
N LYS A 194 17.10 55.55 32.96
CA LYS A 194 18.47 56.05 32.79
C LYS A 194 18.49 57.57 32.59
N ILE A 195 17.63 58.08 31.71
CA ILE A 195 17.48 59.53 31.49
C ILE A 195 17.06 60.21 32.79
N SER A 196 16.03 59.69 33.46
CA SER A 196 15.56 60.23 34.75
C SER A 196 16.64 60.23 35.83
N GLN A 197 17.46 59.17 35.89
CA GLN A 197 18.57 59.09 36.83
C GLN A 197 19.66 60.12 36.51
N SER A 198 19.99 60.29 35.23
CA SER A 198 20.92 61.32 34.76
C SER A 198 20.43 62.73 35.10
N VAL A 199 19.14 63.01 34.89
CA VAL A 199 18.51 64.30 35.20
C VAL A 199 18.45 64.55 36.71
N LYS A 200 18.15 63.53 37.52
CA LYS A 200 18.06 63.65 38.99
C LYS A 200 19.42 63.82 39.66
N CYS A 201 20.49 63.32 39.05
CA CYS A 201 21.84 63.48 39.57
C CYS A 201 22.83 63.81 38.43
N PRO A 202 22.86 65.08 37.96
CA PRO A 202 23.74 65.49 36.88
C PRO A 202 25.23 65.33 37.24
N THR A 203 25.56 65.35 38.53
CA THR A 203 26.94 65.20 39.04
C THR A 203 27.37 63.73 39.17
N CYS A 204 26.44 62.77 39.17
CA CYS A 204 26.77 61.35 39.38
C CYS A 204 27.62 60.76 38.23
N CYS A 205 27.31 61.09 36.98
CA CYS A 205 28.07 60.60 35.83
C CYS A 205 29.50 61.19 35.79
N PRO A 206 29.70 62.53 35.94
CA PRO A 206 31.04 63.10 36.10
C PRO A 206 31.84 62.52 37.27
N LEU A 207 31.23 62.34 38.44
CA LEU A 207 31.91 61.77 39.61
C LEU A 207 32.30 60.30 39.40
N ARG A 208 31.46 59.50 38.74
CA ARG A 208 31.79 58.11 38.39
C ARG A 208 32.97 58.06 37.43
N ASN A 209 33.01 58.93 36.43
CA ASN A 209 34.12 58.99 35.48
C ASN A 209 35.43 59.45 36.16
N GLN A 210 35.35 60.43 37.07
CA GLN A 210 36.50 60.86 37.89
C GLN A 210 37.01 59.73 38.80
N LEU A 211 36.10 58.96 39.40
CA LEU A 211 36.47 57.79 40.20
C LEU A 211 37.22 56.76 39.35
N GLU A 212 36.69 56.42 38.17
CA GLU A 212 37.33 55.49 37.23
C GLU A 212 38.72 55.98 36.79
N GLU A 213 38.87 57.29 36.56
CA GLU A 213 40.16 57.91 36.21
C GLU A 213 41.18 57.81 37.35
N VAL A 214 40.74 58.07 38.60
CA VAL A 214 41.59 57.92 39.79
C VAL A 214 41.97 56.47 40.03
N GLU A 215 41.06 55.52 39.83
CA GLU A 215 41.34 54.08 39.93
C GLU A 215 42.37 53.62 38.90
N LYS A 216 42.23 54.04 37.63
CA LYS A 216 43.22 53.76 36.58
C LYS A 216 44.59 54.35 36.92
N ARG A 217 44.62 55.59 37.42
CA ARG A 217 45.88 56.23 37.84
C ARG A 217 46.52 55.51 39.01
N LEU A 218 45.73 55.07 39.99
CA LEU A 218 46.21 54.28 41.11
C LEU A 218 46.84 52.96 40.63
N GLN A 219 46.18 52.26 39.70
CA GLN A 219 46.73 51.03 39.11
C GLN A 219 48.06 51.27 38.39
N SER A 220 48.18 52.35 37.62
CA SER A 220 49.45 52.74 36.98
C SER A 220 50.55 52.97 38.02
N LEU A 221 50.27 53.74 39.07
CA LEU A 221 51.24 54.02 40.13
C LEU A 221 51.64 52.78 40.92
N LEU A 222 50.71 51.84 41.13
CA LEU A 222 51.03 50.54 41.75
C LEU A 222 51.95 49.70 40.88
N LEU A 223 51.74 49.70 39.55
CA LEU A 223 52.59 49.01 38.60
C LEU A 223 53.99 49.65 38.51
N GLU A 224 54.06 50.98 38.38
CA GLU A 224 55.32 51.74 38.38
C GLU A 224 56.11 51.50 39.67
N ARG A 225 55.43 51.54 40.82
CA ARG A 225 56.05 51.24 42.12
C ARG A 225 56.62 49.83 42.15
N LYS A 226 55.91 48.84 41.61
CA LYS A 226 56.40 47.45 41.52
C LYS A 226 57.63 47.35 40.64
N GLN A 227 57.62 47.97 39.46
CA GLN A 227 58.75 48.01 38.52
C GLN A 227 59.98 48.66 39.16
N HIS A 228 59.85 49.84 39.76
CA HIS A 228 60.97 50.51 40.44
C HIS A 228 61.55 49.68 41.58
N LEU A 229 60.71 48.93 42.31
CA LEU A 229 61.21 48.02 43.34
C LEU A 229 61.99 46.86 42.73
N GLU A 230 61.49 46.23 41.67
CA GLU A 230 62.20 45.18 40.92
C GLU A 230 63.58 45.67 40.44
N GLU A 231 63.63 46.84 39.80
CA GLU A 231 64.87 47.47 39.34
C GLU A 231 65.87 47.74 40.48
N LEU A 232 65.40 48.27 41.62
CA LEU A 232 66.25 48.51 42.79
C LEU A 232 66.83 47.21 43.36
N PHE A 233 66.07 46.11 43.36
CA PHE A 233 66.60 44.81 43.77
C PHE A 233 67.64 44.29 42.79
N ASP A 234 67.42 44.46 41.49
CA ASP A 234 68.34 43.98 40.48
C ASP A 234 69.67 44.77 40.53
N LEU A 235 69.61 46.11 40.66
CA LEU A 235 70.79 46.95 40.86
C LEU A 235 71.56 46.58 42.14
N LYS A 236 70.85 46.32 43.24
CA LYS A 236 71.48 45.88 44.50
C LYS A 236 72.14 44.50 44.34
N HIS A 237 71.52 43.59 43.58
CA HIS A 237 72.07 42.26 43.32
C HIS A 237 73.32 42.34 42.45
N GLU A 238 73.27 43.14 41.40
CA GLU A 238 74.39 43.38 40.49
C GLU A 238 75.59 43.96 41.26
N ALA A 239 75.39 45.01 42.05
CA ALA A 239 76.44 45.61 42.86
C ALA A 239 77.10 44.62 43.84
N LEU A 240 76.30 43.77 44.50
CA LEU A 240 76.82 42.74 45.41
C LEU A 240 77.61 41.65 44.67
N THR A 241 77.12 41.23 43.50
CA THR A 241 77.76 40.19 42.68
C THR A 241 79.04 40.71 42.02
N SER A 242 79.06 41.97 41.57
CA SER A 242 80.28 42.62 41.08
C SER A 242 81.34 42.71 42.17
N ALA A 243 80.96 43.12 43.39
CA ALA A 243 81.89 43.14 44.53
C ALA A 243 82.39 41.73 44.88
N LEU A 244 81.54 40.70 44.76
CA LEU A 244 81.96 39.31 44.96
C LEU A 244 82.97 38.86 43.89
N SER A 245 82.67 39.14 42.62
CA SER A 245 83.55 38.84 41.49
C SER A 245 84.91 39.54 41.61
N GLU A 246 84.94 40.79 42.11
CA GLU A 246 86.18 41.50 42.42
C GLU A 246 87.01 40.74 43.48
N LYS A 247 86.37 40.24 44.55
CA LYS A 247 87.06 39.43 45.57
C LYS A 247 87.60 38.11 45.02
N ASP A 248 86.83 37.42 44.18
CA ASP A 248 87.28 36.19 43.54
C ASP A 248 88.46 36.43 42.58
N ALA A 249 88.43 37.52 41.81
CA ALA A 249 89.55 37.92 40.97
C ALA A 249 90.81 38.22 41.80
N HIS A 250 90.66 38.90 42.94
CA HIS A 250 91.78 39.19 43.85
C HIS A 250 92.38 37.92 44.45
N ILE A 251 91.55 36.96 44.87
CA ILE A 251 92.01 35.66 45.37
C ILE A 251 92.77 34.91 44.26
N ALA A 252 92.20 34.80 43.06
CA ALA A 252 92.83 34.12 41.93
C ALA A 252 94.19 34.75 41.57
N LEU A 253 94.27 36.08 41.55
CA LEU A 253 95.54 36.79 41.31
C LEU A 253 96.59 36.44 42.36
N LEU A 254 96.23 36.43 43.65
CA LEU A 254 97.15 36.05 44.73
C LEU A 254 97.57 34.57 44.63
N GLU A 255 96.66 33.67 44.28
CA GLU A 255 96.95 32.24 44.08
C GLU A 255 97.88 31.99 42.89
N MET A 256 97.67 32.69 41.77
CA MET A 256 98.49 32.58 40.57
C MET A 256 99.88 33.23 40.72
N SER A 257 100.03 34.24 41.58
CA SER A 257 101.30 34.93 41.82
C SER A 257 102.40 34.03 42.38
N GLY A 258 102.06 32.82 42.86
CA GLY A 258 103.03 31.80 43.32
C GLY A 258 103.75 32.15 44.63
N ALA A 259 103.48 33.31 45.23
CA ALA A 259 104.08 33.76 46.48
C ALA A 259 103.51 33.00 47.68
N LYS A 260 104.26 32.01 48.19
CA LYS A 260 103.89 31.22 49.39
C LYS A 260 104.41 31.86 50.68
N THR A 261 104.12 33.14 50.88
CA THR A 261 104.49 33.83 52.14
C THR A 261 103.36 33.71 53.16
N ALA A 262 103.70 33.78 54.45
CA ALA A 262 102.67 33.81 55.50
C ALA A 262 101.72 35.02 55.36
N ARG A 263 102.20 36.14 54.79
CA ARG A 263 101.40 37.34 54.53
C ARG A 263 100.37 37.12 53.41
N THR A 264 100.77 36.52 52.30
CA THR A 264 99.86 36.21 51.19
C THR A 264 98.81 35.17 51.60
N ALA A 265 99.17 34.18 52.42
CA ALA A 265 98.21 33.23 52.98
C ALA A 265 97.17 33.91 53.90
N GLN A 266 97.61 34.87 54.73
CA GLN A 266 96.70 35.64 55.59
C GLN A 266 95.76 36.54 54.78
N GLU A 267 96.26 37.18 53.72
CA GLU A 267 95.47 38.03 52.85
C GLU A 267 94.40 37.24 52.08
N ILE A 268 94.75 36.07 51.55
CA ILE A 268 93.79 35.13 50.95
C ILE A 268 92.73 34.71 51.98
N SER A 269 93.13 34.40 53.23
CA SER A 269 92.18 34.04 54.29
C SER A 269 91.20 35.18 54.60
N ASN A 270 91.69 36.43 54.67
CA ASN A 270 90.86 37.61 54.89
C ASN A 270 89.88 37.83 53.72
N LEU A 271 90.35 37.74 52.47
CA LEU A 271 89.50 37.87 51.28
C LEU A 271 88.46 36.75 51.20
N ALA A 272 88.81 35.52 51.58
CA ALA A 272 87.85 34.41 51.65
C ALA A 272 86.75 34.64 52.70
N ALA A 273 87.08 35.26 53.84
CA ALA A 273 86.11 35.67 54.84
C ALA A 273 85.19 36.79 54.32
N GLU A 274 85.73 37.79 53.60
CA GLU A 274 84.94 38.84 52.95
C GLU A 274 84.02 38.29 51.85
N ARG A 275 84.53 37.39 51.01
CA ARG A 275 83.75 36.65 49.99
C ARG A 275 82.59 35.89 50.64
N THR A 276 82.82 35.24 51.78
CA THR A 276 81.78 34.52 52.52
C THR A 276 80.70 35.46 53.01
N ARG A 277 81.07 36.62 53.57
CA ARG A 277 80.11 37.67 53.98
C ARG A 277 79.32 38.23 52.81
N LEU A 278 79.95 38.43 51.64
CA LEU A 278 79.25 38.87 50.43
C LEU A 278 78.24 37.83 49.94
N ASN A 279 78.60 36.55 49.95
CA ASN A 279 77.68 35.46 49.63
C ASN A 279 76.48 35.40 50.59
N GLU A 280 76.70 35.59 51.89
CA GLU A 280 75.60 35.68 52.87
C GLU A 280 74.68 36.86 52.59
N ARG A 281 75.24 38.03 52.23
CA ARG A 281 74.46 39.22 51.84
C ARG A 281 73.65 38.99 50.58
N ILE A 282 74.21 38.32 49.57
CA ILE A 282 73.50 37.96 48.33
C ILE A 282 72.33 37.04 48.66
N LYS A 283 72.56 35.96 49.42
CA LYS A 283 71.49 35.02 49.83
C LYS A 283 70.36 35.74 50.56
N LYS A 284 70.69 36.58 51.54
CA LYS A 284 69.70 37.38 52.28
C LYS A 284 68.92 38.32 51.36
N GLN A 285 69.60 38.99 50.43
CA GLN A 285 68.98 39.91 49.49
C GLN A 285 68.05 39.19 48.49
N SER A 286 68.42 37.99 48.03
CA SER A 286 67.55 37.14 47.20
C SER A 286 66.29 36.70 47.96
N GLU A 287 66.41 36.32 49.23
CA GLU A 287 65.24 35.99 50.07
C GLU A 287 64.32 37.20 50.31
N GLU A 288 64.89 38.38 50.55
CA GLU A 288 64.14 39.63 50.71
C GLU A 288 63.38 40.01 49.43
N ARG A 289 64.01 39.86 48.26
CA ARG A 289 63.39 40.10 46.94
C ARG A 289 62.17 39.20 46.75
N VAL A 290 62.31 37.89 46.98
CA VAL A 290 61.21 36.93 46.80
C VAL A 290 60.05 37.24 47.74
N LYS A 291 60.32 37.49 49.03
CA LYS A 291 59.28 37.83 50.01
C LYS A 291 58.52 39.09 49.60
N LEU A 292 59.23 40.09 49.11
CA LEU A 292 58.61 41.35 48.71
C LEU A 292 57.77 41.20 47.44
N LEU A 293 58.28 40.52 46.40
CA LEU A 293 57.54 40.29 45.15
C LEU A 293 56.28 39.44 45.38
N GLN A 294 56.31 38.48 46.30
CA GLN A 294 55.13 37.71 46.72
C GLN A 294 54.07 38.58 47.43
N ASN A 295 54.48 39.64 48.12
CA ASN A 295 53.53 40.55 48.77
C ASN A 295 52.84 41.48 47.76
N PHE A 296 53.54 41.84 46.67
CA PHE A 296 52.99 42.68 45.60
C PHE A 296 52.18 41.91 44.54
N SER A 297 52.24 40.57 44.52
CA SER A 297 51.43 39.74 43.62
C SER A 297 50.01 39.44 44.14
N LYS A 298 49.66 39.93 45.33
CA LYS A 298 48.37 39.68 46.00
C LYS A 298 47.42 40.90 45.97
N ILE A 299 47.85 41.98 45.34
CA ILE A 299 47.06 43.20 45.06
C ILE A 299 46.70 43.15 43.58
#